data_AF-A0A819S8C7-F1
#
_entry.id   AF-A0A819S8C7-F1
#
_cell.length_a   1.000
_cell.length_b   1.000
_cell.length_c   1.000
_cell.angle_alpha   90.00
_cell.angle_beta   90.00
_cell.angle_gamma   90.00
#
_symmetry.space_group_name_H-M   'P 1'
#
loop_
_entity.id
_entity.type
_entity.pdbx_description
1 polymer ?
#
loop_
_entity_poly.entity_id
_entity_poly.type
_entity_poly.pdbx_seq_one_letter_code
_entity_poly.pdbx_strand_id
1 'polypeptide(L)'
;MTIDPNTISAATTPFALIDEYSAIETEKEILFSMHTVFRVDDIKQSVSNSRLWEVQLSLTGDNDPQLAALTHQIREETQGSTGWHRMGKLMLQVGHYNQAEELYNELLKNASSDSDKAFIYHQLGFLKNDKGQYQEAVSFYEKSLEIRRKTLLEDHSSLAPTYTNIGLAYNNMGDYSKALEFYEKALKIDEKALPSNHPDLATSYSNIGAVYYHMSDYSKALEFYEKDLEITKKALPPNHPNLAASYNNIASVYDDMGDYSKALEFHEKSLKIREKALPPNHPDLAIS
;
A
#
# COMPACT_ATOMS: atom_id res chain seq x y z
N MET A 1 -13.18 -20.30 -9.11
CA MET A 1 -13.50 -19.32 -8.06
C MET A 1 -15.01 -19.32 -7.82
N THR A 2 -15.46 -19.45 -6.57
CA THR A 2 -16.82 -19.03 -6.17
C THR A 2 -16.68 -18.31 -4.83
N ILE A 3 -16.39 -17.00 -4.89
CA ILE A 3 -16.96 -16.12 -3.88
C ILE A 3 -18.45 -16.23 -4.14
N ASP A 4 -19.27 -16.71 -3.20
CA ASP A 4 -20.72 -16.61 -3.34
C ASP A 4 -21.13 -15.19 -2.93
N PRO A 5 -21.32 -14.26 -3.87
CA PRO A 5 -21.55 -12.88 -3.54
C PRO A 5 -22.95 -12.67 -2.92
N ASN A 6 -23.85 -13.65 -3.11
CA ASN A 6 -25.17 -13.67 -2.50
C ASN A 6 -25.13 -14.06 -1.01
N THR A 7 -23.97 -14.51 -0.52
CA THR A 7 -23.74 -14.79 0.91
C THR A 7 -22.97 -13.70 1.62
N ILE A 8 -22.71 -12.55 0.97
CA ILE A 8 -22.10 -11.37 1.60
C ILE A 8 -23.09 -10.81 2.64
N SER A 9 -23.06 -11.44 3.80
CA SER A 9 -23.79 -11.09 5.00
C SER A 9 -22.78 -10.53 6.00
N ALA A 10 -23.21 -9.51 6.75
CA ALA A 10 -22.40 -8.93 7.81
C ALA A 10 -21.99 -9.96 8.88
N ALA A 11 -22.69 -11.10 8.97
CA ALA A 11 -22.49 -12.15 9.97
C ALA A 11 -21.58 -13.32 9.50
N THR A 12 -20.98 -13.24 8.32
CA THR A 12 -20.17 -14.35 7.77
C THR A 12 -18.68 -14.03 7.75
N THR A 13 -17.84 -15.04 7.98
CA THR A 13 -16.38 -14.94 7.85
C THR A 13 -16.02 -14.93 6.36
N PRO A 14 -15.34 -13.88 5.86
CA PRO A 14 -14.92 -13.81 4.47
C PRO A 14 -13.70 -14.71 4.21
N PHE A 15 -13.82 -15.60 3.23
CA PHE A 15 -12.73 -16.45 2.74
C PHE A 15 -12.80 -16.60 1.21
N ALA A 16 -11.68 -16.97 0.59
CA ALA A 16 -11.53 -17.23 -0.83
C ALA A 16 -10.49 -18.34 -1.04
N LEU A 17 -10.74 -19.24 -1.99
CA LEU A 17 -9.77 -20.26 -2.40
C LEU A 17 -8.74 -19.63 -3.34
N ILE A 18 -7.44 -19.92 -3.13
CA ILE A 18 -6.30 -19.35 -3.87
C ILE A 18 -5.43 -20.44 -4.52
N ASP A 19 -6.06 -21.54 -4.95
CA ASP A 19 -5.39 -22.75 -5.49
C ASP A 19 -4.40 -22.48 -6.64
N GLU A 20 -4.52 -21.36 -7.37
CA GLU A 20 -3.64 -21.00 -8.50
C GLU A 20 -2.25 -20.45 -8.10
N TYR A 21 -2.04 -20.15 -6.81
CA TYR A 21 -0.79 -19.55 -6.31
C TYR A 21 0.05 -20.47 -5.42
N SER A 22 -0.43 -21.68 -5.14
CA SER A 22 0.34 -22.60 -4.32
C SER A 22 1.67 -22.91 -5.01
N ALA A 23 2.77 -22.73 -4.30
CA ALA A 23 4.06 -23.26 -4.71
C ALA A 23 4.05 -24.81 -4.73
N ILE A 24 2.99 -25.43 -4.21
CA ILE A 24 2.77 -26.87 -4.08
C ILE A 24 1.39 -27.19 -4.68
N GLU A 25 1.34 -27.44 -6.00
CA GLU A 25 0.11 -27.66 -6.80
C GLU A 25 -0.89 -28.72 -6.25
N THR A 26 -0.50 -29.49 -5.23
CA THR A 26 -1.34 -30.51 -4.58
C THR A 26 -2.14 -30.02 -3.38
N GLU A 27 -1.90 -28.80 -2.88
CA GLU A 27 -2.57 -28.28 -1.68
C GLU A 27 -3.70 -27.30 -2.02
N LYS A 28 -4.81 -27.40 -1.28
CA LYS A 28 -5.89 -26.41 -1.32
C LYS A 28 -5.56 -25.29 -0.36
N GLU A 29 -5.31 -24.10 -0.90
CA GLU A 29 -4.98 -22.93 -0.11
C GLU A 29 -6.19 -21.99 -0.03
N ILE A 30 -6.43 -21.46 1.17
CA ILE A 30 -7.55 -20.57 1.45
C ILE A 30 -6.95 -19.25 1.94
N LEU A 31 -7.23 -18.17 1.22
CA LEU A 31 -7.09 -16.82 1.75
C LEU A 31 -8.31 -16.55 2.61
N PHE A 32 -8.10 -16.12 3.84
CA PHE A 32 -9.17 -15.66 4.71
C PHE A 32 -8.69 -14.44 5.47
N SER A 33 -9.59 -13.49 5.72
CA SER A 33 -9.30 -12.50 6.76
C SER A 33 -9.27 -13.28 8.07
N MET A 34 -8.20 -13.17 8.84
CA MET A 34 -8.06 -13.93 10.09
C MET A 34 -9.09 -13.45 11.13
N HIS A 35 -9.96 -14.37 11.56
CA HIS A 35 -10.89 -14.19 12.68
C HIS A 35 -10.68 -15.27 13.76
N THR A 36 -9.53 -15.93 13.74
CA THR A 36 -9.25 -17.11 14.57
C THR A 36 -7.96 -16.91 15.33
N VAL A 37 -8.01 -17.11 16.65
CA VAL A 37 -6.79 -17.16 17.47
C VAL A 37 -6.27 -18.59 17.43
N PHE A 38 -4.99 -18.73 17.14
CA PHE A 38 -4.28 -19.99 17.22
C PHE A 38 -3.38 -19.99 18.45
N ARG A 39 -3.28 -21.12 19.13
CA ARG A 39 -2.18 -21.34 20.06
C ARG A 39 -0.99 -21.81 19.23
N VAL A 40 0.12 -21.07 19.33
CA VAL A 40 1.41 -21.53 18.82
C VAL A 40 1.96 -22.51 19.85
N ASP A 41 2.07 -23.77 19.46
CA ASP A 41 2.54 -24.83 20.35
C ASP A 41 4.06 -24.96 20.24
N ASP A 42 4.51 -25.70 19.22
CA ASP A 42 5.91 -26.03 19.02
C ASP A 42 6.46 -25.29 17.81
N ILE A 43 7.65 -24.70 17.95
CA ILE A 43 8.35 -24.01 16.88
C ILE A 43 9.69 -24.71 16.71
N LYS A 44 9.85 -25.41 15.59
CA LYS A 44 11.07 -26.16 15.28
C LYS A 44 11.72 -25.63 14.02
N GLN A 45 13.01 -25.39 14.07
CA GLN A 45 13.79 -25.09 12.87
C GLN A 45 13.83 -26.35 11.99
N SER A 46 13.44 -26.22 10.73
CA SER A 46 13.35 -27.35 9.82
C SER A 46 14.74 -27.96 9.63
N VAL A 47 14.82 -29.29 9.74
CA VAL A 47 16.08 -30.04 9.64
C VAL A 47 16.67 -29.95 8.22
N SER A 48 15.83 -29.74 7.21
CA SER A 48 16.23 -29.65 5.81
C SER A 48 16.69 -28.25 5.39
N ASN A 49 16.29 -27.20 6.12
CA ASN A 49 16.62 -25.82 5.78
C ASN A 49 16.60 -24.93 7.03
N SER A 50 17.77 -24.41 7.41
CA SER A 50 17.93 -23.54 8.60
C SER A 50 17.23 -22.18 8.48
N ARG A 51 16.67 -21.83 7.32
CA ARG A 51 15.84 -20.63 7.15
C ARG A 51 14.34 -20.92 7.30
N LEU A 52 13.94 -22.17 7.34
CA LEU A 52 12.53 -22.57 7.49
C LEU A 52 12.25 -22.97 8.92
N TRP A 53 11.10 -22.54 9.43
CA TRP A 53 10.61 -22.87 10.75
C TRP A 53 9.25 -23.53 10.61
N GLU A 54 9.13 -24.74 11.15
CA GLU A 54 7.87 -25.44 11.29
C GLU A 54 7.20 -24.96 12.58
N VAL A 55 6.01 -24.39 12.43
CA VAL A 55 5.20 -23.89 13.54
C VAL A 55 3.98 -24.79 13.65
N GLN A 56 3.88 -25.55 14.74
CA GLN A 56 2.65 -26.25 15.07
C GLN A 56 1.64 -25.25 15.61
N LEU A 57 0.51 -25.17 14.90
CA LEU A 57 -0.63 -24.35 15.28
C LEU A 57 -1.77 -25.26 15.72
N SER A 58 -2.20 -25.12 16.97
CA SER A 58 -3.47 -25.69 17.40
C SER A 58 -4.58 -24.69 17.13
N LEU A 59 -5.53 -25.10 16.28
CA LEU A 59 -6.83 -24.45 16.19
C LEU A 59 -7.52 -24.65 17.54
N THR A 60 -7.56 -23.61 18.35
CA THR A 60 -8.27 -23.64 19.62
C THR A 60 -9.77 -23.69 19.34
N GLY A 61 -10.32 -24.90 19.32
CA GLY A 61 -11.77 -25.11 19.33
C GLY A 61 -12.40 -24.69 20.66
N ASP A 62 -13.72 -24.78 20.75
CA ASP A 62 -14.57 -24.37 21.88
C ASP A 62 -14.19 -24.96 23.26
N ASN A 63 -13.21 -25.87 23.31
CA ASN A 63 -12.72 -26.53 24.52
C ASN A 63 -11.77 -25.67 25.37
N ASP A 64 -11.28 -24.52 24.87
CA ASP A 64 -10.55 -23.51 25.66
C ASP A 64 -11.43 -22.25 25.82
N PRO A 65 -12.09 -22.05 26.98
CA PRO A 65 -13.08 -20.99 27.15
C PRO A 65 -12.50 -19.57 27.00
N GLN A 66 -11.23 -19.35 27.34
CA GLN A 66 -10.61 -18.03 27.27
C GLN A 66 -10.23 -17.67 25.84
N LEU A 67 -9.67 -18.63 25.10
CA LEU A 67 -9.37 -18.45 23.68
C LEU A 67 -10.63 -18.43 22.82
N ALA A 68 -11.67 -19.16 23.19
CA ALA A 68 -12.98 -19.08 22.55
C ALA A 68 -13.60 -17.69 22.73
N ALA A 69 -13.54 -17.12 23.94
CA ALA A 69 -14.01 -15.75 24.21
C ALA A 69 -13.21 -14.70 23.41
N LEU A 70 -11.88 -14.82 23.36
CA LEU A 70 -11.03 -13.93 22.59
C LEU A 70 -11.29 -14.06 21.07
N THR A 71 -11.46 -15.29 20.59
CA THR A 71 -11.82 -15.57 19.19
C THR A 71 -13.17 -14.97 18.85
N HIS A 72 -14.17 -15.10 19.73
CA HIS A 72 -15.49 -14.49 19.57
C HIS A 72 -15.39 -12.96 19.53
N GLN A 73 -14.64 -12.35 20.45
CA GLN A 73 -14.47 -10.90 20.49
C GLN A 73 -13.78 -10.37 19.23
N ILE A 74 -12.67 -11.00 18.81
CA ILE A 74 -11.98 -10.64 17.57
C ILE A 74 -12.92 -10.81 16.38
N ARG A 75 -13.73 -11.88 16.38
CA ARG A 75 -14.71 -12.13 15.33
C ARG A 75 -15.79 -11.05 15.31
N GLU A 76 -16.30 -10.59 16.44
CA GLU A 76 -17.26 -9.47 16.50
C GLU A 76 -16.64 -8.15 16.02
N GLU A 77 -15.41 -7.85 16.43
CA GLU A 77 -14.69 -6.62 16.07
C GLU A 77 -14.31 -6.53 14.58
N THR A 78 -14.24 -7.67 13.89
CA THR A 78 -13.73 -7.76 12.50
C THR A 78 -14.73 -8.37 11.52
N GLN A 79 -15.97 -8.62 11.97
CA GLN A 79 -17.12 -8.97 11.13
C GLN A 79 -17.61 -7.77 10.30
N GLY A 80 -18.51 -8.02 9.35
CA GLY A 80 -19.14 -6.98 8.55
C GLY A 80 -18.26 -6.41 7.43
N SER A 81 -18.48 -5.13 7.10
CA SER A 81 -17.80 -4.46 5.99
C SER A 81 -16.27 -4.45 6.16
N THR A 82 -15.79 -4.35 7.40
CA THR A 82 -14.35 -4.30 7.72
C THR A 82 -13.61 -5.57 7.31
N GLY A 83 -14.19 -6.75 7.53
CA GLY A 83 -13.59 -8.03 7.14
C GLY A 83 -13.51 -8.19 5.62
N TRP A 84 -14.57 -7.83 4.91
CA TRP A 84 -14.61 -7.88 3.44
C TRP A 84 -13.66 -6.86 2.80
N HIS A 85 -13.52 -5.66 3.39
CA HIS A 85 -12.53 -4.66 2.96
C HIS A 85 -11.10 -5.19 3.08
N ARG A 86 -10.78 -5.87 4.18
CA ARG A 86 -9.47 -6.52 4.39
C ARG A 86 -9.23 -7.62 3.38
N MET A 87 -10.22 -8.48 3.14
CA MET A 87 -10.14 -9.53 2.13
C MET A 87 -9.82 -8.96 0.74
N GLY A 88 -10.56 -7.94 0.29
CA GLY A 88 -10.30 -7.30 -0.99
C GLY A 88 -8.89 -6.69 -1.07
N LYS A 89 -8.41 -6.09 0.02
CA LYS A 89 -7.04 -5.55 0.08
C LYS A 89 -5.99 -6.66 -0.03
N LEU A 90 -6.19 -7.78 0.64
CA LEU A 90 -5.30 -8.94 0.53
C LEU A 90 -5.28 -9.48 -0.90
N MET A 91 -6.44 -9.61 -1.54
CA MET A 91 -6.55 -10.03 -2.95
C MET A 91 -5.74 -9.11 -3.87
N LEU A 92 -5.80 -7.79 -3.67
CA LEU A 92 -4.98 -6.84 -4.41
C LEU A 92 -3.48 -7.06 -4.18
N GLN A 93 -3.06 -7.28 -2.94
CA GLN A 93 -1.65 -7.51 -2.58
C GLN A 93 -1.08 -8.79 -3.20
N VAL A 94 -1.89 -9.83 -3.35
CA VAL A 94 -1.47 -11.09 -4.00
C VAL A 94 -1.72 -11.09 -5.52
N GLY A 95 -2.17 -9.97 -6.09
CA GLY A 95 -2.33 -9.81 -7.54
C GLY A 95 -3.64 -10.37 -8.13
N HIS A 96 -4.62 -10.76 -7.31
CA HIS A 96 -5.93 -11.24 -7.76
C HIS A 96 -6.89 -10.09 -8.09
N TYR A 97 -6.50 -9.24 -9.05
CA TYR A 97 -7.21 -8.01 -9.37
C TYR A 97 -8.65 -8.22 -9.86
N ASN A 98 -8.93 -9.25 -10.67
CA ASN A 98 -10.30 -9.51 -11.14
C ASN A 98 -11.23 -9.92 -9.99
N GLN A 99 -10.70 -10.71 -9.06
CA GLN A 99 -11.44 -11.19 -7.90
C GLN A 99 -11.75 -10.06 -6.92
N ALA A 100 -10.75 -9.21 -6.67
CA ALA A 100 -10.93 -8.00 -5.89
C ALA A 100 -11.98 -7.08 -6.53
N GLU A 101 -11.99 -6.95 -7.85
CA GLU A 101 -12.96 -6.12 -8.57
C GLU A 101 -14.39 -6.63 -8.43
N GLU A 102 -14.61 -7.94 -8.61
CA GLU A 102 -15.90 -8.59 -8.39
C GLU A 102 -16.39 -8.37 -6.96
N LEU A 103 -15.53 -8.63 -5.97
CA LEU A 103 -15.84 -8.42 -4.57
C LEU A 103 -16.23 -6.97 -4.27
N TYR A 104 -15.42 -5.99 -4.70
CA TYR A 104 -15.72 -4.58 -4.45
C TYR A 104 -16.98 -4.09 -5.15
N ASN A 105 -17.28 -4.59 -6.36
CA ASN A 105 -18.54 -4.26 -7.04
C ASN A 105 -19.76 -4.81 -6.28
N GLU A 106 -19.65 -6.01 -5.71
CA GLU A 106 -20.74 -6.61 -4.91
C GLU A 106 -20.90 -5.90 -3.56
N LEU A 107 -19.80 -5.54 -2.90
CA LEU A 107 -19.84 -4.68 -1.70
C LEU A 107 -20.47 -3.32 -2.00
N LEU A 108 -20.19 -2.73 -3.16
CA LEU A 108 -20.75 -1.44 -3.55
C LEU A 108 -22.27 -1.49 -3.71
N LYS A 109 -22.81 -2.57 -4.29
CA LYS A 109 -24.27 -2.78 -4.41
C LYS A 109 -24.96 -2.88 -3.05
N ASN A 110 -24.29 -3.50 -2.09
CA ASN A 110 -24.81 -3.76 -0.74
C ASN A 110 -24.41 -2.69 0.29
N ALA A 111 -23.68 -1.64 -0.11
CA ALA A 111 -23.16 -0.63 0.80
C ALA A 111 -24.29 0.23 1.39
N SER A 112 -24.47 0.12 2.70
CA SER A 112 -25.50 0.86 3.46
C SER A 112 -25.05 2.24 3.91
N SER A 113 -23.74 2.49 4.01
CA SER A 113 -23.18 3.76 4.46
C SER A 113 -22.40 4.48 3.35
N ASP A 114 -22.45 5.81 3.37
CA ASP A 114 -21.64 6.65 2.47
C ASP A 114 -20.14 6.49 2.73
N SER A 115 -19.75 6.25 3.99
CA SER A 115 -18.36 5.94 4.35
C SER A 115 -17.87 4.66 3.68
N ASP A 116 -18.68 3.60 3.69
CA ASP A 116 -18.34 2.34 3.01
C ASP A 116 -18.27 2.54 1.50
N LYS A 117 -19.23 3.24 0.89
CA LYS A 117 -19.19 3.57 -0.55
C LYS A 117 -17.93 4.32 -0.92
N ALA A 118 -17.55 5.33 -0.14
CA ALA A 118 -16.33 6.10 -0.38
C ALA A 118 -15.08 5.22 -0.26
N PHE A 119 -15.02 4.32 0.73
CA PHE A 119 -13.93 3.36 0.84
C PHE A 119 -13.87 2.44 -0.39
N ILE A 120 -14.98 1.84 -0.79
CA ILE A 120 -15.06 0.90 -1.91
C ILE A 120 -14.67 1.59 -3.22
N TYR A 121 -15.17 2.81 -3.48
CA TYR A 121 -14.75 3.59 -4.64
C TYR A 121 -13.25 3.88 -4.63
N HIS A 122 -12.66 4.21 -3.49
CA HIS A 122 -11.21 4.37 -3.40
C HIS A 122 -10.46 3.07 -3.76
N GLN A 123 -10.91 1.91 -3.28
CA GLN A 123 -10.27 0.64 -3.61
C GLN A 123 -10.43 0.25 -5.08
N LEU A 124 -11.61 0.50 -5.68
CA LEU A 124 -11.81 0.32 -7.13
C LEU A 124 -10.88 1.25 -7.92
N GLY A 125 -10.70 2.50 -7.49
CA GLY A 125 -9.74 3.42 -8.10
C GLY A 125 -8.31 2.87 -8.06
N PHE A 126 -7.89 2.34 -6.91
CA PHE A 126 -6.57 1.70 -6.74
C PHE A 126 -6.39 0.53 -7.71
N LEU A 127 -7.37 -0.36 -7.75
CA LEU A 127 -7.40 -1.51 -8.64
C LEU A 127 -7.26 -1.11 -10.11
N LYS A 128 -8.01 -0.08 -10.53
CA LYS A 128 -7.95 0.44 -11.90
C LYS A 128 -6.59 1.04 -12.23
N ASN A 129 -5.98 1.75 -11.27
CA ASN A 129 -4.64 2.31 -11.45
C ASN A 129 -3.60 1.21 -11.66
N ASP A 130 -3.64 0.15 -10.85
CA ASP A 130 -2.72 -1.00 -10.97
C ASP A 130 -2.89 -1.74 -12.31
N LYS A 131 -4.12 -1.79 -12.85
CA LYS A 131 -4.40 -2.33 -14.19
C LYS A 131 -4.00 -1.40 -15.34
N GLY A 132 -3.45 -0.20 -15.05
CA GLY A 132 -3.14 0.82 -16.06
C GLY A 132 -4.36 1.57 -16.62
N GLN A 133 -5.53 1.39 -16.02
CA GLN A 133 -6.79 2.03 -16.41
C GLN A 133 -6.95 3.39 -15.71
N TYR A 134 -6.00 4.30 -15.94
CA TYR A 134 -5.84 5.53 -15.14
C TYR A 134 -7.06 6.46 -15.19
N GLN A 135 -7.72 6.62 -16.35
CA GLN A 135 -8.90 7.48 -16.45
C GLN A 135 -10.10 6.94 -15.66
N GLU A 136 -10.29 5.62 -15.64
CA GLU A 136 -11.30 4.97 -14.78
C GLU A 136 -10.92 5.12 -13.30
N ALA A 137 -9.64 4.98 -12.97
CA ALA A 137 -9.13 5.16 -11.61
C ALA A 137 -9.47 6.55 -11.06
N VAL A 138 -9.19 7.60 -11.83
CA VAL A 138 -9.54 8.99 -11.49
C VAL A 138 -11.05 9.12 -11.23
N SER A 139 -11.89 8.58 -12.11
CA SER A 139 -13.36 8.64 -11.92
C SER A 139 -13.81 8.02 -10.60
N PHE A 140 -13.23 6.89 -10.21
CA PHE A 140 -13.54 6.24 -8.94
C PHE A 140 -13.02 7.03 -7.73
N TYR A 141 -11.80 7.56 -7.80
CA TYR A 141 -11.27 8.40 -6.73
C TYR A 141 -12.08 9.70 -6.55
N GLU A 142 -12.53 10.33 -7.63
CA GLU A 142 -13.39 11.51 -7.58
C GLU A 142 -14.74 11.21 -6.92
N LYS A 143 -15.36 10.06 -7.22
CA LYS A 143 -16.57 9.60 -6.51
C LYS A 143 -16.33 9.40 -5.01
N SER A 144 -15.18 8.82 -4.63
CA SER A 144 -14.78 8.71 -3.22
C SER A 144 -14.64 10.08 -2.56
N LEU A 145 -13.95 11.02 -3.21
CA LEU A 145 -13.78 12.39 -2.70
C LEU A 145 -15.10 13.12 -2.57
N GLU A 146 -15.99 13.02 -3.57
CA GLU A 146 -17.29 13.69 -3.54
C GLU A 146 -18.10 13.27 -2.31
N ILE A 147 -18.10 11.98 -1.99
CA ILE A 147 -18.78 11.46 -0.81
C ILE A 147 -18.10 11.94 0.48
N ARG A 148 -16.77 11.80 0.56
CA ARG A 148 -16.00 12.22 1.76
C ARG A 148 -16.15 13.70 2.07
N ARG A 149 -16.18 14.56 1.06
CA ARG A 149 -16.34 16.02 1.21
C ARG A 149 -17.74 16.45 1.68
N LYS A 150 -18.75 15.57 1.63
CA LYS A 150 -20.08 15.87 2.20
C LYS A 150 -20.06 15.91 3.73
N THR A 151 -19.15 15.16 4.35
CA THR A 151 -19.11 14.98 5.81
C THR A 151 -17.81 15.48 6.44
N LEU A 152 -16.73 15.59 5.67
CA LEU A 152 -15.41 15.99 6.16
C LEU A 152 -15.10 17.44 5.79
N LEU A 153 -14.34 18.12 6.65
CA LEU A 153 -13.74 19.41 6.33
C LEU A 153 -12.75 19.28 5.17
N GLU A 154 -12.52 20.36 4.42
CA GLU A 154 -11.68 20.35 3.22
C GLU A 154 -10.22 19.96 3.47
N ASP A 155 -9.75 20.13 4.70
CA ASP A 155 -8.41 19.85 5.17
C ASP A 155 -8.31 18.59 6.04
N HIS A 156 -9.34 17.74 6.01
CA HIS A 156 -9.35 16.51 6.79
C HIS A 156 -8.28 15.52 6.28
N SER A 157 -7.43 15.00 7.18
CA SER A 157 -6.27 14.17 6.86
C SER A 157 -6.60 12.94 5.99
N SER A 158 -7.78 12.33 6.17
CA SER A 158 -8.21 11.17 5.38
C SER A 158 -8.46 11.46 3.88
N LEU A 159 -8.42 12.72 3.45
CA LEU A 159 -8.52 13.10 2.02
C LEU A 159 -7.17 13.01 1.30
N ALA A 160 -6.04 13.19 2.00
CA ALA A 160 -4.72 13.23 1.39
C ALA A 160 -4.36 11.97 0.59
N PRO A 161 -4.66 10.73 1.04
CA PRO A 161 -4.39 9.53 0.25
C PRO A 161 -5.16 9.49 -1.07
N THR A 162 -6.41 9.99 -1.08
CA THR A 162 -7.21 9.99 -2.31
C THR A 162 -6.69 11.04 -3.30
N TYR A 163 -6.31 12.22 -2.83
CA TYR A 163 -5.66 13.23 -3.68
C TYR A 163 -4.33 12.73 -4.24
N THR A 164 -3.50 12.09 -3.42
CA THR A 164 -2.23 11.47 -3.86
C THR A 164 -2.44 10.46 -4.96
N ASN A 165 -3.44 9.59 -4.83
CA ASN A 165 -3.73 8.57 -5.83
C ASN A 165 -4.31 9.13 -7.13
N ILE A 166 -5.07 10.23 -7.08
CA ILE A 166 -5.47 10.96 -8.29
C ILE A 166 -4.25 11.59 -8.97
N GLY A 167 -3.37 12.21 -8.18
CA GLY A 167 -2.10 12.77 -8.67
C GLY A 167 -1.26 11.72 -9.38
N LEU A 168 -1.15 10.53 -8.79
CA LEU A 168 -0.44 9.38 -9.38
C LEU A 168 -1.05 8.93 -10.70
N ALA A 169 -2.38 8.80 -10.77
CA ALA A 169 -3.06 8.43 -12.00
C ALA A 169 -2.81 9.47 -13.11
N TYR A 170 -2.86 10.77 -12.80
CA TYR A 170 -2.52 11.82 -13.77
C TYR A 170 -1.04 11.83 -14.17
N ASN A 171 -0.13 11.59 -13.23
CA ASN A 171 1.30 11.47 -13.53
C ASN A 171 1.56 10.32 -14.52
N ASN A 172 0.93 9.16 -14.29
CA ASN A 172 1.04 8.01 -15.19
C ASN A 172 0.43 8.25 -16.58
N MET A 173 -0.57 9.14 -16.69
CA MET A 173 -1.12 9.59 -17.97
C MET A 173 -0.26 10.66 -18.66
N GLY A 174 0.77 11.20 -18.00
CA GLY A 174 1.57 12.32 -18.48
C GLY A 174 0.89 13.70 -18.35
N ASP A 175 -0.24 13.80 -17.65
CA ASP A 175 -0.88 15.08 -17.33
C ASP A 175 -0.24 15.66 -16.05
N TYR A 176 1.00 16.10 -16.20
CA TYR A 176 1.83 16.59 -15.10
C TYR A 176 1.24 17.82 -14.40
N SER A 177 0.50 18.67 -15.12
CA SER A 177 -0.15 19.84 -14.54
C SER A 177 -1.21 19.44 -13.53
N LYS A 178 -2.06 18.47 -13.87
CA LYS A 178 -3.05 17.95 -12.90
C LYS A 178 -2.39 17.12 -11.81
N ALA A 179 -1.37 16.34 -12.13
CA ALA A 179 -0.63 15.60 -11.12
C ALA A 179 -0.12 16.53 -10.01
N LEU A 180 0.52 17.64 -10.37
CA LEU A 180 0.96 18.68 -9.42
C LEU A 180 -0.20 19.27 -8.62
N GLU A 181 -1.30 19.67 -9.27
CA GLU A 181 -2.46 20.23 -8.57
C GLU A 181 -2.97 19.30 -7.45
N PHE A 182 -3.05 18.00 -7.73
CA PHE A 182 -3.54 17.00 -6.79
C PHE A 182 -2.51 16.64 -5.71
N TYR A 183 -1.23 16.52 -6.05
CA TYR A 183 -0.17 16.29 -5.07
C TYR A 183 0.03 17.49 -4.13
N GLU A 184 -0.06 18.72 -4.62
CA GLU A 184 0.02 19.92 -3.77
C GLU A 184 -1.16 20.01 -2.78
N LYS A 185 -2.37 19.60 -3.20
CA LYS A 185 -3.52 19.49 -2.28
C LYS A 185 -3.26 18.45 -1.18
N ALA A 186 -2.72 17.29 -1.54
CA ALA A 186 -2.36 16.25 -0.57
C ALA A 186 -1.28 16.75 0.40
N LEU A 187 -0.18 17.31 -0.13
CA LEU A 187 0.91 17.85 0.67
C LEU A 187 0.43 18.91 1.66
N LYS A 188 -0.42 19.85 1.23
CA LYS A 188 -0.96 20.89 2.12
C LYS A 188 -1.77 20.32 3.29
N ILE A 189 -2.50 19.23 3.07
CA ILE A 189 -3.25 18.53 4.12
C ILE A 189 -2.26 17.85 5.08
N ASP A 190 -1.28 17.13 4.54
CA ASP A 190 -0.27 16.43 5.32
C ASP A 190 0.56 17.40 6.17
N GLU A 191 0.99 18.55 5.62
CA GLU A 191 1.75 19.59 6.34
C GLU A 191 0.97 20.16 7.53
N LYS A 192 -0.36 20.19 7.43
CA LYS A 192 -1.22 20.64 8.53
C LYS A 192 -1.46 19.55 9.57
N ALA A 193 -1.58 18.29 9.13
CA ALA A 193 -2.00 17.18 9.97
C ALA A 193 -0.84 16.45 10.66
N LEU A 194 0.36 16.50 10.08
CA LEU A 194 1.49 15.67 10.49
C LEU A 194 2.65 16.50 11.08
N PRO A 195 3.46 15.92 11.98
CA PRO A 195 4.72 16.52 12.38
C PRO A 195 5.64 16.76 11.17
N SER A 196 6.45 17.83 11.20
CA SER A 196 7.32 18.22 10.08
C SER A 196 8.38 17.18 9.67
N ASN A 197 8.62 16.17 10.51
CA ASN A 197 9.51 15.04 10.23
C ASN A 197 8.76 13.73 9.95
N HIS A 198 7.47 13.77 9.61
CA HIS A 198 6.70 12.56 9.33
C HIS A 198 7.11 11.95 7.97
N PRO A 199 7.35 10.63 7.86
CA PRO A 199 7.73 9.98 6.59
C PRO A 199 6.76 10.22 5.42
N ASP A 200 5.47 10.35 5.69
CA ASP A 200 4.47 10.62 4.65
C ASP A 200 4.69 11.99 3.98
N LEU A 201 5.19 13.00 4.70
CA LEU A 201 5.58 14.29 4.08
C LEU A 201 6.72 14.08 3.08
N ALA A 202 7.69 13.25 3.43
CA ALA A 202 8.81 12.91 2.56
C ALA A 202 8.30 12.28 1.25
N THR A 203 7.36 11.34 1.36
CA THR A 203 6.69 10.71 0.21
C THR A 203 5.95 11.74 -0.66
N SER A 204 5.22 12.67 -0.04
CA SER A 204 4.51 13.75 -0.75
C SER A 204 5.46 14.68 -1.51
N TYR A 205 6.59 15.09 -0.91
CA TYR A 205 7.62 15.85 -1.64
C TYR A 205 8.26 15.03 -2.76
N SER A 206 8.55 13.75 -2.52
CA SER A 206 9.14 12.86 -3.53
C SER A 206 8.24 12.70 -4.76
N ASN A 207 6.93 12.56 -4.56
CA ASN A 207 5.95 12.50 -5.65
C ASN A 207 5.94 13.77 -6.51
N ILE A 208 6.02 14.95 -5.90
CA ILE A 208 6.10 16.23 -6.63
C ILE A 208 7.45 16.35 -7.36
N GLY A 209 8.55 15.94 -6.72
CA GLY A 209 9.87 15.87 -7.33
C GLY A 209 9.89 14.99 -8.58
N ALA A 210 9.21 13.84 -8.54
CA ALA A 210 9.07 12.93 -9.69
C ALA A 210 8.33 13.59 -10.86
N VAL A 211 7.26 14.34 -10.59
CA VAL A 211 6.55 15.07 -11.66
C VAL A 211 7.46 16.10 -12.32
N TYR A 212 8.20 16.91 -11.53
CA TYR A 212 9.15 17.88 -12.11
C TYR A 212 10.30 17.21 -12.86
N TYR A 213 10.78 16.06 -12.37
CA TYR A 213 11.78 15.25 -13.06
C TYR A 213 11.27 14.80 -14.44
N HIS A 214 10.05 14.27 -14.53
CA HIS A 214 9.44 13.89 -15.80
C HIS A 214 9.18 15.07 -16.75
N MET A 215 9.00 16.27 -16.21
CA MET A 215 8.94 17.52 -16.98
C MET A 215 10.32 18.06 -17.40
N SER A 216 11.41 17.38 -17.03
CA SER A 216 12.80 17.83 -17.18
C SER A 216 13.12 19.16 -16.47
N ASP A 217 12.31 19.57 -15.49
CA ASP A 217 12.62 20.68 -14.59
C ASP A 217 13.49 20.16 -13.44
N TYR A 218 14.73 19.82 -13.77
CA TYR A 218 15.67 19.19 -12.85
C TYR A 218 16.00 20.06 -11.63
N SER A 219 15.95 21.39 -11.78
CA SER A 219 16.17 22.30 -10.66
C SER A 219 15.09 22.16 -9.59
N LYS A 220 13.81 22.09 -9.99
CA LYS A 220 12.72 21.87 -9.04
C LYS A 220 12.69 20.44 -8.55
N ALA A 221 12.96 19.46 -9.41
CA ALA A 221 13.05 18.07 -8.99
C ALA A 221 14.04 17.89 -7.82
N LEU A 222 15.24 18.49 -7.94
CA LEU A 222 16.24 18.49 -6.86
C LEU A 222 15.72 19.17 -5.60
N GLU A 223 15.09 20.35 -5.69
CA GLU A 223 14.54 21.04 -4.51
C GLU A 223 13.58 20.14 -3.71
N PHE A 224 12.69 19.44 -4.41
CA PHE A 224 11.70 18.56 -3.78
C PHE A 224 12.32 17.26 -3.26
N TYR A 225 13.22 16.63 -4.01
CA TYR A 225 13.92 15.43 -3.55
C TYR A 225 14.89 15.71 -2.39
N GLU A 226 15.49 16.89 -2.31
CA GLU A 226 16.30 17.30 -1.17
C GLU A 226 15.47 17.47 0.11
N LYS A 227 14.24 18.02 0.00
CA LYS A 227 13.29 18.08 1.12
C LYS A 227 12.86 16.68 1.58
N ASP A 228 12.53 15.78 0.65
CA ASP A 228 12.28 14.36 0.95
C ASP A 228 13.48 13.76 1.72
N LEU A 229 14.69 13.89 1.18
CA LEU A 229 15.90 13.38 1.79
C LEU A 229 16.14 13.94 3.20
N GLU A 230 15.91 15.23 3.42
CA GLU A 230 16.06 15.86 4.74
C GLU A 230 15.10 15.27 5.77
N ILE A 231 13.82 15.12 5.40
CA ILE A 231 12.80 14.54 6.28
C ILE A 231 13.12 13.08 6.55
N THR A 232 13.39 12.30 5.51
CA THR A 232 13.71 10.88 5.60
C THR A 232 14.91 10.61 6.51
N LYS A 233 15.97 11.44 6.44
CA LYS A 233 17.13 11.37 7.36
C LYS A 233 16.78 11.62 8.83
N LYS A 234 15.82 12.51 9.11
CA LYS A 234 15.39 12.84 10.48
C LYS A 234 14.40 11.80 11.03
N ALA A 235 13.60 11.21 10.15
CA ALA A 235 12.49 10.35 10.51
C ALA A 235 12.89 8.87 10.68
N LEU A 236 13.84 8.40 9.87
CA LEU A 236 14.13 6.98 9.72
C LEU A 236 15.58 6.62 10.10
N PRO A 237 15.84 5.34 10.47
CA PRO A 237 17.19 4.87 10.75
C PRO A 237 18.13 5.04 9.54
N PRO A 238 19.45 5.21 9.75
CA PRO A 238 20.41 5.47 8.68
C PRO A 238 20.54 4.40 7.59
N ASN A 239 20.05 3.18 7.82
CA ASN A 239 20.08 2.08 6.84
C ASN A 239 18.69 1.78 6.27
N HIS A 240 17.71 2.68 6.44
CA HIS A 240 16.35 2.44 5.97
C HIS A 240 16.26 2.48 4.43
N PRO A 241 15.55 1.56 3.77
CA PRO A 241 15.43 1.52 2.30
C PRO A 241 14.97 2.84 1.66
N ASN A 242 14.03 3.55 2.29
CA ASN A 242 13.57 4.86 1.80
C ASN A 242 14.71 5.88 1.70
N LEU A 243 15.72 5.83 2.57
CA LEU A 243 16.86 6.73 2.47
C LEU A 243 17.71 6.44 1.23
N ALA A 244 17.86 5.16 0.85
CA ALA A 244 18.48 4.78 -0.41
C ALA A 244 17.66 5.25 -1.62
N ALA A 245 16.33 5.12 -1.55
CA ALA A 245 15.44 5.60 -2.61
C ALA A 245 15.56 7.13 -2.83
N SER A 246 15.55 7.94 -1.76
CA SER A 246 15.73 9.40 -1.89
C SER A 246 17.10 9.77 -2.49
N TYR A 247 18.17 9.05 -2.14
CA TYR A 247 19.48 9.26 -2.76
C TYR A 247 19.49 8.89 -4.26
N ASN A 248 18.85 7.80 -4.65
CA ASN A 248 18.72 7.41 -6.05
C ASN A 248 17.94 8.42 -6.89
N ASN A 249 16.87 8.99 -6.33
CA ASN A 249 16.08 10.00 -7.04
C ASN A 249 16.95 11.21 -7.37
N ILE A 250 17.75 11.68 -6.43
CA ILE A 250 18.71 12.79 -6.64
C ILE A 250 19.81 12.38 -7.65
N ALA A 251 20.33 11.16 -7.54
CA ALA A 251 21.35 10.65 -8.45
C ALA A 251 20.85 10.65 -9.91
N SER A 252 19.63 10.17 -10.13
CA SER A 252 18.99 10.11 -11.46
C SER A 252 18.82 11.50 -12.06
N VAL A 253 18.48 12.50 -11.25
CA VAL A 253 18.41 13.89 -11.73
C VAL A 253 19.78 14.39 -12.19
N TYR A 254 20.85 14.12 -11.43
CA TYR A 254 22.20 14.54 -11.83
C TYR A 254 22.71 13.79 -13.07
N ASP A 255 22.34 12.52 -13.22
CA ASP A 255 22.68 11.71 -14.39
C ASP A 255 22.07 12.33 -15.66
N ASP A 256 20.77 12.65 -15.62
CA ASP A 256 20.07 13.28 -16.75
C ASP A 256 20.51 14.73 -17.04
N MET A 257 21.08 15.42 -16.04
CA MET A 257 21.76 16.70 -16.22
C MET A 257 23.17 16.57 -16.81
N GLY A 258 23.73 15.36 -16.87
CA GLY A 258 25.10 15.08 -17.29
C GLY A 258 26.17 15.36 -16.23
N ASP A 259 25.79 15.61 -14.96
CA ASP A 259 26.72 15.74 -13.83
C ASP A 259 27.00 14.34 -13.23
N TYR A 260 27.66 13.50 -14.04
CA TYR A 260 27.94 12.10 -13.69
C TYR A 260 28.77 11.94 -12.41
N SER A 261 29.57 12.96 -12.06
CA SER A 261 30.36 12.93 -10.82
C SER A 261 29.46 12.98 -9.59
N LYS A 262 28.45 13.88 -9.58
CA LYS A 262 27.47 13.91 -8.49
C LYS A 262 26.53 12.71 -8.54
N ALA A 263 26.08 12.31 -9.73
CA ALA A 263 25.24 11.12 -9.88
C ALA A 263 25.90 9.90 -9.21
N LEU A 264 27.18 9.65 -9.52
CA LEU A 264 27.96 8.57 -8.91
C LEU A 264 28.05 8.70 -7.38
N GLU A 265 28.34 9.89 -6.85
CA GLU A 265 28.40 10.12 -5.39
C GLU A 265 27.08 9.74 -4.70
N PHE A 266 25.94 10.06 -5.31
CA PHE A 266 24.62 9.77 -4.76
C PHE A 266 24.22 8.30 -4.92
N HIS A 267 24.54 7.67 -6.05
CA HIS A 267 24.38 6.22 -6.24
C HIS A 267 25.19 5.41 -5.23
N GLU A 268 26.46 5.79 -4.98
CA GLU A 268 27.29 5.11 -3.97
C GLU A 268 26.70 5.20 -2.55
N LYS A 269 26.06 6.32 -2.20
CA LYS A 269 25.36 6.47 -0.90
C LYS A 269 24.16 5.54 -0.81
N SER A 270 23.37 5.43 -1.88
CA SER A 270 22.24 4.50 -1.96
C SER A 270 22.67 3.05 -1.85
N LEU A 271 23.65 2.64 -2.67
CA LEU A 271 24.20 1.29 -2.68
C LEU A 271 24.70 0.88 -1.29
N LYS A 272 25.48 1.75 -0.64
CA LYS A 272 26.03 1.49 0.70
C LYS A 272 24.94 1.27 1.77
N ILE A 273 23.78 1.89 1.63
CA ILE A 273 22.63 1.66 2.51
C ILE A 273 22.02 0.28 2.22
N ARG A 274 21.78 -0.02 0.94
CA ARG A 274 21.17 -1.30 0.53
C ARG A 274 22.06 -2.50 0.86
N GLU A 275 23.38 -2.41 0.67
CA GLU A 275 24.34 -3.46 1.03
C GLU A 275 24.32 -3.80 2.53
N LYS A 276 24.03 -2.83 3.39
CA LYS A 276 23.90 -3.07 4.83
C LYS A 276 22.55 -3.66 5.22
N ALA A 277 21.50 -3.36 4.47
CA ALA A 277 20.13 -3.76 4.78
C ALA A 277 19.74 -5.09 4.14
N LEU A 278 20.39 -5.48 3.04
CA LEU A 278 19.95 -6.57 2.17
C LEU A 278 21.05 -7.62 1.97
N PRO A 279 20.68 -8.89 1.71
CA PRO A 279 21.65 -9.92 1.37
C PRO A 279 22.34 -9.62 0.01
N PRO A 280 23.57 -10.11 -0.23
CA PRO A 280 24.38 -9.74 -1.41
C PRO A 280 23.77 -10.00 -2.80
N ASN A 281 22.70 -10.81 -2.90
CA ASN A 281 22.03 -11.14 -4.16
C ASN A 281 20.60 -10.55 -4.23
N HIS A 282 20.26 -9.57 -3.39
CA HIS A 282 18.94 -8.96 -3.41
C HIS A 282 18.74 -8.10 -4.68
N PRO A 283 17.61 -8.22 -5.40
CA PRO A 283 17.36 -7.46 -6.64
C PRO A 283 17.52 -5.96 -6.49
N ASP A 284 17.11 -5.39 -5.35
CA ASP A 284 17.24 -3.96 -5.08
C ASP A 284 18.70 -3.46 -5.06
N LEU A 285 19.71 -4.33 -4.92
CA LEU A 285 21.11 -3.90 -5.08
C LEU A 285 21.43 -3.50 -6.54
N ALA A 286 20.72 -4.04 -7.52
CA ALA A 286 20.95 -3.76 -8.94
C ALA A 286 20.34 -2.42 -9.41
N ILE A 287 19.37 -1.90 -8.67
CA ILE A 287 18.71 -0.62 -8.97
C ILE A 287 19.25 0.50 -8.07
N SER A 288 20.38 0.28 -7.38
CA SER A 288 21.08 1.26 -6.54
C SER A 288 22.02 2.13 -7.35
#